data_AF-A0A062X1R6-F1
#
_entry.id   AF-A0A062X1R6-F1
#
_cell.length_a   1.000
_cell.length_b   1.000
_cell.length_c   1.000
_cell.angle_alpha   90.00
_cell.angle_beta   90.00
_cell.angle_gamma   90.00
#
_symmetry.space_group_name_H-M   'P 1'
#
loop_
_entity.id
_entity.type
_entity.pdbx_description
1 polymer ?
#
loop_
_entity_poly.entity_id
_entity_poly.type
_entity_poly.pdbx_seq_one_letter_code
_entity_poly.pdbx_strand_id
1 'polypeptide(L)'
;MDHALYHVLEPSREYDVELTTTAGQWPAGLRGHAFVVGPSQPTALDFFLTGPGMLTRVDLATQRWQTRRVVTPDLAILGALRSVLPPAELAGLLVGARPAVSHTAPHFFGDRLLLTSDRQRPVEFDPVTFDFKSFLGGVDEYPQVGAHPLFPGVQTTSHPVVDLDDGCLWWCNIHLRPRGNSTADVEGPLWVVRWDGSGALESWHVPGARIVQGTHEVTVTRDYVIFTEIGFRPEPGSVAGRNRTRPHQPFTDIYLVAKRDLTTRRVGGAVPVAHARVPYESFHEFADYAQDGDDITLYVAHSNGWDINYAITDTDTVWGSGKHFPASLRGFLPTPVDASPVGRYVIAGRTGEVRATRYFLEPRRHWGTLLYARDLRRPALERGRYLWQAYWGAPPDSLVSRVVEMYRDHPHRVVPVDQLPAGGTASSVVCIDLETMTEKCSWSFPTGTIGESPVYVPVTGDGDVAPGGENGDGSGDGWLLVFLKHADRTEIQVFDALALDAGPVAVATAPGLKIPVLFHSGYAASIRSVDTGYRRFFADDLGTAWRSLGPTVRRVVADVLDRLG
;
A
#
# COMPACT_ATOMS: atom_id res chain seq x y z
N MET A 1 -18.66 -14.25 -17.53
CA MET A 1 -17.44 -14.24 -16.71
C MET A 1 -17.87 -13.78 -15.34
N ASP A 2 -18.06 -14.72 -14.42
CA ASP A 2 -18.64 -14.46 -13.10
C ASP A 2 -17.51 -14.35 -12.05
N HIS A 3 -16.68 -13.31 -12.18
CA HIS A 3 -15.56 -13.07 -11.27
C HIS A 3 -15.35 -11.58 -11.05
N ALA A 4 -15.05 -11.20 -9.81
CA ALA A 4 -14.71 -9.84 -9.40
C ALA A 4 -13.52 -9.19 -10.13
N LEU A 5 -12.62 -9.97 -10.77
CA LEU A 5 -11.51 -9.43 -11.58
C LEU A 5 -11.99 -8.51 -12.71
N TYR A 6 -13.17 -8.79 -13.27
CA TYR A 6 -13.75 -7.96 -14.33
C TYR A 6 -14.45 -6.72 -13.77
N HIS A 7 -15.05 -6.83 -12.58
CA HIS A 7 -15.66 -5.71 -11.87
C HIS A 7 -14.61 -4.64 -11.55
N VAL A 8 -13.45 -5.02 -10.99
CA VAL A 8 -12.46 -4.04 -10.54
C VAL A 8 -11.83 -3.18 -11.63
N LEU A 9 -12.03 -3.58 -12.90
CA LEU A 9 -11.58 -2.86 -14.09
C LEU A 9 -12.70 -2.02 -14.73
N GLU A 10 -13.93 -2.09 -14.22
CA GLU A 10 -15.01 -1.22 -14.66
C GLU A 10 -14.69 0.26 -14.39
N PRO A 11 -15.21 1.19 -15.22
CA PRO A 11 -15.01 2.61 -15.00
C PRO A 11 -15.43 3.03 -13.58
N SER A 12 -14.48 3.61 -12.84
CA SER A 12 -14.70 3.98 -11.45
C SER A 12 -15.73 5.10 -11.32
N ARG A 13 -16.51 5.03 -10.23
CA ARG A 13 -17.58 5.97 -9.93
C ARG A 13 -17.43 6.53 -8.54
N GLU A 14 -17.98 7.72 -8.35
CA GLU A 14 -18.16 8.30 -7.03
C GLU A 14 -19.49 7.89 -6.43
N TYR A 15 -19.53 7.82 -5.09
CA TYR A 15 -20.70 7.37 -4.34
C TYR A 15 -20.93 8.28 -3.14
N ASP A 16 -22.19 8.49 -2.78
CA ASP A 16 -22.64 9.01 -1.50
C ASP A 16 -23.98 8.34 -1.21
N VAL A 17 -23.93 7.21 -0.49
CA VAL A 17 -25.05 6.30 -0.32
C VAL A 17 -25.10 5.81 1.12
N GLU A 18 -26.29 5.45 1.59
CA GLU A 18 -26.44 4.66 2.81
C GLU A 18 -26.40 3.18 2.45
N LEU A 19 -25.64 2.40 3.21
CA LEU A 19 -25.62 0.95 3.04
C LEU A 19 -26.88 0.36 3.66
N THR A 20 -27.35 -0.73 3.05
CA THR A 20 -28.38 -1.59 3.59
C THR A 20 -27.73 -2.87 4.10
N THR A 21 -27.98 -3.23 5.36
CA THR A 21 -27.58 -4.54 5.90
C THR A 21 -28.46 -5.62 5.26
N THR A 22 -27.86 -6.51 4.47
CA THR A 22 -28.54 -7.55 3.69
C THR A 22 -28.52 -8.91 4.37
N ALA A 23 -27.59 -9.14 5.30
CA ALA A 23 -27.53 -10.33 6.14
C ALA A 23 -26.93 -10.00 7.51
N GLY A 24 -27.34 -10.75 8.54
CA GLY A 24 -26.89 -10.53 9.91
C GLY A 24 -27.46 -9.25 10.52
N GLN A 25 -26.74 -8.70 11.51
CA GLN A 25 -27.12 -7.47 12.21
C GLN A 25 -25.91 -6.57 12.37
N TRP A 26 -25.98 -5.36 11.82
CA TRP A 26 -24.93 -4.37 11.99
C TRP A 26 -24.70 -4.06 13.47
N PRO A 27 -23.48 -4.20 14.01
CA PRO A 27 -23.27 -4.04 15.45
C PRO A 27 -23.53 -2.60 15.92
N ALA A 28 -24.30 -2.45 17.00
CA ALA A 28 -24.62 -1.13 17.56
C ALA A 28 -23.39 -0.37 18.09
N GLY A 29 -22.36 -1.10 18.53
CA GLY A 29 -21.08 -0.55 19.00
C GLY A 29 -20.07 -0.28 17.88
N LEU A 30 -20.39 -0.58 16.61
CA LEU A 30 -19.45 -0.35 15.51
C LEU A 30 -19.41 1.14 15.13
N ARG A 31 -18.34 1.83 15.53
CA ARG A 31 -18.19 3.29 15.44
C ARG A 31 -16.84 3.71 14.84
N GLY A 32 -16.77 4.97 14.43
CA GLY A 32 -15.62 5.57 13.77
C GLY A 32 -15.74 5.53 12.24
N HIS A 33 -14.61 5.61 11.57
CA HIS A 33 -14.52 5.84 10.14
C HIS A 33 -13.49 4.90 9.52
N ALA A 34 -13.93 4.04 8.61
CA ALA A 34 -13.04 3.21 7.80
C ALA A 34 -12.71 3.94 6.50
N PHE A 35 -11.42 4.06 6.19
CA PHE A 35 -10.92 4.65 4.96
C PHE A 35 -10.23 3.59 4.11
N VAL A 36 -10.38 3.68 2.80
CA VAL A 36 -9.67 2.83 1.85
C VAL A 36 -9.47 3.57 0.53
N VAL A 37 -8.34 3.36 -0.13
CA VAL A 37 -8.03 4.03 -1.39
C VAL A 37 -7.49 3.03 -2.43
N GLY A 38 -7.76 3.30 -3.69
CA GLY A 38 -7.23 2.53 -4.81
C GLY A 38 -7.24 3.29 -6.14
N PRO A 39 -6.57 2.79 -7.19
CA PRO A 39 -6.45 3.47 -8.47
C PRO A 39 -7.77 3.46 -9.23
N SER A 40 -8.23 4.64 -9.65
CA SER A 40 -9.38 4.78 -10.54
C SER A 40 -9.10 4.15 -11.90
N GLN A 41 -10.12 3.50 -12.46
CA GLN A 41 -10.12 2.89 -13.79
C GLN A 41 -11.09 3.63 -14.74
N PRO A 42 -10.87 3.57 -16.07
CA PRO A 42 -9.68 3.06 -16.72
C PRO A 42 -8.49 4.02 -16.53
N THR A 43 -7.29 3.48 -16.58
CA THR A 43 -6.06 4.25 -16.49
C THR A 43 -5.66 4.87 -17.83
N ALA A 44 -4.85 5.93 -17.81
CA ALA A 44 -4.34 6.57 -19.03
C ALA A 44 -3.18 5.77 -19.68
N LEU A 45 -2.44 5.03 -18.85
CA LEU A 45 -1.46 4.04 -19.29
C LEU A 45 -2.11 2.66 -19.16
N ASP A 46 -1.72 1.69 -19.99
CA ASP A 46 -2.23 0.32 -19.94
C ASP A 46 -1.65 -0.48 -18.75
N PHE A 47 -1.70 0.11 -17.55
CA PHE A 47 -1.34 -0.49 -16.30
C PHE A 47 -2.23 0.04 -15.18
N PHE A 48 -2.95 -0.86 -14.51
CA PHE A 48 -4.03 -0.53 -13.59
C PHE A 48 -3.56 0.33 -12.37
N LEU A 49 -2.28 0.23 -11.97
CA LEU A 49 -1.65 1.05 -10.91
C LEU A 49 -1.29 2.48 -11.34
N THR A 50 -1.74 2.98 -12.49
CA THR A 50 -1.42 4.37 -12.88
C THR A 50 -2.59 5.33 -12.71
N GLY A 51 -3.72 4.82 -12.22
CA GLY A 51 -4.93 5.59 -12.00
C GLY A 51 -4.81 6.53 -10.79
N PRO A 52 -5.36 7.76 -10.86
CA PRO A 52 -5.56 8.62 -9.70
C PRO A 52 -6.33 7.91 -8.58
N GLY A 53 -6.13 8.32 -7.32
CA GLY A 53 -6.83 7.70 -6.18
C GLY A 53 -8.36 7.85 -6.25
N MET A 54 -9.06 6.81 -5.82
CA MET A 54 -10.47 6.83 -5.41
C MET A 54 -10.50 6.61 -3.90
N LEU A 55 -10.67 7.69 -3.14
CA LEU A 55 -10.77 7.62 -1.68
C LEU A 55 -12.19 7.25 -1.30
N THR A 56 -12.33 6.21 -0.50
CA THR A 56 -13.58 5.78 0.10
C THR A 56 -13.53 5.94 1.61
N ARG A 57 -14.59 6.49 2.20
CA ARG A 57 -14.86 6.51 3.63
C ARG A 57 -16.19 5.84 3.92
N VAL A 58 -16.23 5.05 4.98
CA VAL A 58 -17.45 4.49 5.54
C VAL A 58 -17.62 4.97 6.97
N ASP A 59 -18.68 5.75 7.21
CA ASP A 59 -19.06 6.21 8.54
C ASP A 59 -19.83 5.08 9.23
N LEU A 60 -19.19 4.42 10.18
CA LEU A 60 -19.62 3.10 10.66
C LEU A 60 -20.91 3.14 11.48
N ALA A 61 -21.12 4.21 12.25
CA ALA A 61 -22.31 4.38 13.07
C ALA A 61 -23.58 4.64 12.25
N THR A 62 -23.45 5.30 11.09
CA THR A 62 -24.56 5.68 10.21
C THR A 62 -24.66 4.81 8.97
N GLN A 63 -23.69 3.91 8.74
CA GLN A 63 -23.57 3.11 7.52
C GLN A 63 -23.50 3.97 6.25
N ARG A 64 -23.01 5.21 6.35
CA ARG A 64 -22.87 6.10 5.19
C ARG A 64 -21.57 5.79 4.46
N TRP A 65 -21.66 5.52 3.17
CA TRP A 65 -20.55 5.28 2.27
C TRP A 65 -20.32 6.48 1.37
N GLN A 66 -19.09 6.98 1.32
CA GLN A 66 -18.69 8.05 0.42
C GLN A 66 -17.42 7.65 -0.35
N THR A 67 -17.45 7.75 -1.68
CA THR A 67 -16.28 7.56 -2.54
C THR A 67 -16.11 8.79 -3.42
N ARG A 68 -14.91 9.40 -3.40
CA ARG A 68 -14.56 10.51 -4.29
C ARG A 68 -13.23 10.27 -5.00
N ARG A 69 -13.09 10.88 -6.16
CA ARG A 69 -11.80 10.96 -6.84
C ARG A 69 -10.88 11.91 -6.07
N VAL A 70 -9.65 11.49 -5.86
CA VAL A 70 -8.59 12.32 -5.30
C VAL A 70 -8.19 13.38 -6.33
N VAL A 71 -8.13 14.64 -5.89
CA VAL A 71 -7.72 15.77 -6.74
C VAL A 71 -6.59 16.53 -6.05
N THR A 72 -5.37 16.35 -6.57
CA THR A 72 -4.19 17.15 -6.22
C THR A 72 -3.99 18.27 -7.26
N PRO A 73 -3.16 19.29 -7.00
CA PRO A 73 -2.75 20.25 -8.03
C PRO A 73 -2.16 19.57 -9.28
N ASP A 74 -1.35 18.53 -9.10
CA ASP A 74 -0.80 17.73 -10.21
C ASP A 74 -1.90 17.11 -11.08
N LEU A 75 -2.88 16.47 -10.45
CA LEU A 75 -4.00 15.83 -11.14
C LEU A 75 -4.92 16.86 -11.80
N ALA A 76 -5.10 18.03 -11.20
CA ALA A 76 -5.82 19.14 -11.80
C ALA A 76 -5.14 19.65 -13.08
N ILE A 77 -3.82 19.84 -13.06
CA ILE A 77 -3.04 20.20 -14.25
C ILE A 77 -3.14 19.09 -15.30
N LEU A 78 -2.87 17.83 -14.93
CA LEU A 78 -2.90 16.70 -15.86
C LEU A 78 -4.27 16.55 -16.53
N GLY A 79 -5.36 16.66 -15.76
CA GLY A 79 -6.72 16.59 -16.27
C GLY A 79 -7.05 17.72 -17.25
N ALA A 80 -6.62 18.94 -16.94
CA ALA A 80 -6.82 20.10 -17.81
C ALA A 80 -5.94 20.03 -19.08
N LEU A 81 -4.70 19.54 -18.99
CA LEU A 81 -3.86 19.32 -20.17
C LEU A 81 -4.45 18.27 -21.10
N ARG A 82 -5.01 17.19 -20.55
CA ARG A 82 -5.67 16.13 -21.33
C ARG A 82 -6.88 16.61 -22.12
N SER A 83 -7.58 17.65 -21.66
CA SER A 83 -8.75 18.19 -22.36
C SER A 83 -8.39 19.17 -23.49
N VAL A 84 -7.17 19.71 -23.50
CA VAL A 84 -6.76 20.75 -24.47
C VAL A 84 -5.63 20.34 -25.41
N LEU A 85 -4.83 19.33 -25.06
CA LEU A 85 -3.71 18.86 -25.88
C LEU A 85 -4.07 17.61 -26.68
N PRO A 86 -3.54 17.49 -27.92
CA PRO A 86 -3.55 16.21 -28.64
C PRO A 86 -2.80 15.11 -27.86
N PRO A 87 -3.22 13.83 -27.96
CA PRO A 87 -2.59 12.74 -27.21
C PRO A 87 -1.08 12.60 -27.38
N ALA A 88 -0.55 12.82 -28.59
CA ALA A 88 0.88 12.73 -28.87
C ALA A 88 1.68 13.86 -28.19
N GLU A 89 1.12 15.07 -28.15
CA GLU A 89 1.75 16.21 -27.48
C GLU A 89 1.74 16.01 -25.96
N LEU A 90 0.63 15.55 -25.40
CA LEU A 90 0.52 15.19 -23.99
C LEU A 90 1.53 14.09 -23.61
N ALA A 91 1.62 13.03 -24.42
CA ALA A 91 2.57 11.95 -24.19
C ALA A 91 4.03 12.46 -24.18
N GLY A 92 4.38 13.34 -25.11
CA GLY A 92 5.69 14.00 -25.16
C GLY A 92 5.97 14.88 -23.94
N LEU A 93 4.97 15.62 -23.47
CA LEU A 93 5.06 16.46 -22.27
C LEU A 93 5.22 15.63 -20.99
N LEU A 94 4.68 14.42 -20.93
CA LEU A 94 4.74 13.55 -19.74
C LEU A 94 6.00 12.68 -19.67
N VAL A 95 6.93 12.82 -20.60
CA VAL A 95 8.19 12.08 -20.55
C VAL A 95 8.97 12.46 -19.29
N GLY A 96 9.17 11.49 -18.40
CA GLY A 96 9.84 11.68 -17.11
C GLY A 96 8.96 12.29 -16.02
N ALA A 97 7.70 12.61 -16.30
CA ALA A 97 6.76 13.14 -15.32
C ALA A 97 6.45 12.13 -14.20
N ARG A 98 6.23 12.64 -12.98
CA ARG A 98 5.83 11.86 -11.80
C ARG A 98 4.72 12.59 -11.03
N PRO A 99 3.51 12.72 -11.58
CA PRO A 99 2.41 13.39 -10.89
C PRO A 99 2.01 12.61 -9.63
N ALA A 100 1.62 13.34 -8.57
CA ALA A 100 1.12 12.75 -7.34
C ALA A 100 -0.32 12.20 -7.53
N VAL A 101 -0.43 10.89 -7.70
CA VAL A 101 -1.70 10.16 -7.93
C VAL A 101 -2.43 9.78 -6.64
N SER A 102 -1.73 9.68 -5.51
CA SER A 102 -2.26 9.49 -4.14
C SER A 102 -3.34 8.41 -4.02
N HIS A 103 -2.95 7.16 -4.31
CA HIS A 103 -3.87 6.06 -4.59
C HIS A 103 -3.55 4.76 -3.84
N THR A 104 -2.49 4.73 -3.02
CA THR A 104 -2.00 3.50 -2.41
C THR A 104 -2.51 3.35 -0.98
N ALA A 105 -2.32 4.36 -0.12
CA ALA A 105 -2.69 4.23 1.28
C ALA A 105 -3.22 5.51 1.94
N PRO A 106 -4.24 5.38 2.81
CA PRO A 106 -4.59 6.41 3.77
C PRO A 106 -3.82 6.19 5.09
N HIS A 107 -3.23 7.26 5.61
CA HIS A 107 -2.50 7.31 6.87
C HIS A 107 -3.04 8.41 7.76
N PHE A 108 -2.92 8.24 9.07
CA PHE A 108 -3.34 9.25 10.05
C PHE A 108 -2.17 9.73 10.87
N PHE A 109 -2.02 11.04 11.00
CA PHE A 109 -1.08 11.67 11.93
C PHE A 109 -1.80 12.72 12.76
N GLY A 110 -2.21 12.33 13.96
CA GLY A 110 -3.22 13.06 14.73
C GLY A 110 -4.52 13.14 13.94
N ASP A 111 -5.05 14.36 13.76
CA ASP A 111 -6.27 14.62 12.98
C ASP A 111 -6.02 14.75 11.46
N ARG A 112 -4.77 14.61 11.00
CA ARG A 112 -4.42 14.74 9.58
C ARG A 112 -4.66 13.43 8.85
N LEU A 113 -5.39 13.47 7.74
CA LEU A 113 -5.42 12.38 6.76
C LEU A 113 -4.34 12.62 5.72
N LEU A 114 -3.44 11.66 5.57
CA LEU A 114 -2.41 11.65 4.55
C LEU A 114 -2.75 10.57 3.51
N LEU A 115 -2.69 10.92 2.23
CA LEU A 115 -2.75 9.97 1.13
C LEU A 115 -1.37 9.84 0.50
N THR A 116 -0.98 8.60 0.22
CA THR A 116 0.35 8.26 -0.27
C THR A 116 0.29 7.34 -1.48
N SER A 117 1.39 7.32 -2.21
CA SER A 117 1.73 6.33 -3.24
C SER A 117 3.24 6.20 -3.31
N ASP A 118 3.71 5.14 -3.93
CA ASP A 118 5.13 5.02 -4.22
C ASP A 118 5.53 6.13 -5.19
N ARG A 119 6.73 6.65 -4.98
CA ARG A 119 7.33 7.64 -5.86
C ARG A 119 6.58 8.99 -5.95
N GLN A 120 5.96 9.43 -4.87
CA GLN A 120 5.42 10.78 -4.70
C GLN A 120 5.66 11.29 -3.28
N ARG A 121 5.45 12.58 -3.03
CA ARG A 121 5.37 13.08 -1.65
C ARG A 121 4.07 12.59 -0.99
N PRO A 122 4.05 12.37 0.34
CA PRO A 122 2.79 12.27 1.07
C PRO A 122 1.97 13.56 0.91
N VAL A 123 0.65 13.42 0.86
CA VAL A 123 -0.27 14.53 0.60
C VAL A 123 -1.34 14.58 1.68
N GLU A 124 -1.52 15.75 2.30
CA GLU A 124 -2.58 15.95 3.29
C GLU A 124 -3.91 16.30 2.62
N PHE A 125 -4.97 15.67 3.11
CA PHE A 125 -6.36 15.91 2.74
C PHE A 125 -7.21 16.19 3.98
N ASP A 126 -8.31 16.90 3.79
CA ASP A 126 -9.34 17.00 4.82
C ASP A 126 -10.10 15.66 4.95
N PRO A 127 -10.14 15.02 6.13
CA PRO A 127 -10.81 13.73 6.28
C PRO A 127 -12.35 13.83 6.17
N VAL A 128 -12.92 15.02 6.32
CA VAL A 128 -14.36 15.26 6.24
C VAL A 128 -14.80 15.59 4.81
N THR A 129 -14.11 16.52 4.16
CA THR A 129 -14.49 17.03 2.83
C THR A 129 -13.77 16.37 1.66
N PHE A 130 -12.64 15.69 1.93
CA PHE A 130 -11.70 15.14 0.94
C PHE A 130 -11.00 16.20 0.08
N ASP A 131 -10.98 17.45 0.53
CA ASP A 131 -10.24 18.50 -0.15
C ASP A 131 -8.74 18.37 0.09
N PHE A 132 -7.94 18.60 -0.95
CA PHE A 132 -6.50 18.72 -0.84
C PHE A 132 -6.12 19.87 0.09
N LYS A 133 -5.18 19.64 1.01
CA LYS A 133 -4.62 20.67 1.89
C LYS A 133 -3.21 21.05 1.47
N SER A 134 -2.30 20.08 1.43
CA SER A 134 -0.90 20.38 1.14
C SER A 134 -0.06 19.15 0.81
N PHE A 135 1.07 19.36 0.13
CA PHE A 135 2.15 18.38 0.08
C PHE A 135 2.99 18.43 1.37
N LEU A 136 3.46 17.27 1.83
CA LEU A 136 4.42 17.21 2.93
C LEU A 136 5.84 17.44 2.39
N GLY A 137 6.48 18.51 2.88
CA GLY A 137 7.74 19.07 2.38
C GLY A 137 7.65 19.75 1.02
N GLY A 138 8.49 20.78 0.82
CA GLY A 138 8.77 21.32 -0.51
C GLY A 138 9.59 20.34 -1.34
N VAL A 139 9.50 20.40 -2.67
CA VAL A 139 10.31 19.52 -3.56
C VAL A 139 11.81 19.69 -3.29
N ASP A 140 12.26 20.90 -2.98
CA ASP A 140 13.64 21.27 -2.66
C ASP A 140 14.16 20.73 -1.32
N GLU A 141 13.26 20.32 -0.42
CA GLU A 141 13.61 19.70 0.86
C GLU A 141 14.00 18.21 0.71
N TYR A 142 13.71 17.60 -0.43
CA TYR A 142 14.05 16.21 -0.71
C TYR A 142 15.45 16.11 -1.34
N PRO A 143 16.36 15.27 -0.80
CA PRO A 143 17.74 15.17 -1.28
C PRO A 143 17.88 14.78 -2.75
N GLN A 144 16.97 13.94 -3.27
CA GLN A 144 17.03 13.43 -4.63
C GLN A 144 15.67 13.48 -5.33
N VAL A 145 15.62 14.31 -6.37
CA VAL A 145 14.40 14.60 -7.15
C VAL A 145 14.67 14.36 -8.64
N GLY A 146 13.73 13.71 -9.31
CA GLY A 146 13.68 13.65 -10.76
C GLY A 146 13.18 14.97 -11.35
N ALA A 147 13.98 15.63 -12.17
CA ALA A 147 13.60 16.91 -12.76
C ALA A 147 12.45 16.74 -13.77
N HIS A 148 11.44 17.59 -13.67
CA HIS A 148 10.38 17.76 -14.65
C HIS A 148 9.79 19.17 -14.50
N PRO A 149 9.48 19.91 -15.58
CA PRO A 149 9.00 21.30 -15.49
C PRO A 149 7.62 21.45 -14.84
N LEU A 150 6.85 20.36 -14.72
CA LEU A 150 5.49 20.36 -14.16
C LEU A 150 5.27 19.37 -13.01
N PHE A 151 6.05 18.29 -12.96
CA PHE A 151 5.74 17.10 -12.14
C PHE A 151 7.05 16.51 -11.60
N PRO A 152 7.85 17.30 -10.88
CA PRO A 152 9.13 16.85 -10.35
C PRO A 152 8.92 15.62 -9.46
N GLY A 153 9.71 14.58 -9.72
CA GLY A 153 9.54 13.27 -9.10
C GLY A 153 10.35 13.11 -7.84
N VAL A 154 9.72 13.34 -6.69
CA VAL A 154 10.22 12.86 -5.39
C VAL A 154 9.93 11.38 -5.29
N GLN A 155 10.92 10.53 -4.99
CA GLN A 155 10.63 9.13 -4.70
C GLN A 155 10.66 8.81 -3.21
N THR A 156 9.50 8.45 -2.66
CA THR A 156 9.33 7.93 -1.31
C THR A 156 8.58 6.59 -1.31
N THR A 157 8.50 6.01 -0.13
CA THR A 157 7.61 4.90 0.27
C THR A 157 6.13 5.31 0.29
N SER A 158 5.24 4.34 0.15
CA SER A 158 3.79 4.48 0.35
C SER A 158 3.36 4.42 1.81
N HIS A 159 4.20 3.96 2.73
CA HIS A 159 3.86 3.79 4.15
C HIS A 159 4.84 4.54 5.03
N PRO A 160 4.67 5.87 5.19
CA PRO A 160 5.27 6.56 6.30
C PRO A 160 4.72 6.01 7.62
N VAL A 161 5.51 6.06 8.68
CA VAL A 161 5.12 5.53 9.99
C VAL A 161 5.17 6.60 11.05
N VAL A 162 4.13 6.63 11.88
CA VAL A 162 4.05 7.52 13.04
C VAL A 162 4.84 6.94 14.19
N ASP A 163 5.67 7.79 14.79
CA ASP A 163 6.34 7.52 16.04
C ASP A 163 5.68 8.32 17.15
N LEU A 164 4.93 7.63 18.02
CA LEU A 164 4.11 8.29 19.02
C LEU A 164 4.94 8.88 20.17
N ASP A 165 6.11 8.31 20.48
CA ASP A 165 6.98 8.84 21.54
C ASP A 165 7.76 10.07 21.05
N ASP A 166 8.22 10.04 19.79
CA ASP A 166 8.95 11.16 19.19
C ASP A 166 8.01 12.24 18.60
N GLY A 167 6.72 11.95 18.49
CA GLY A 167 5.71 12.84 17.95
C GLY A 167 5.95 13.22 16.49
N CYS A 168 6.45 12.28 15.68
CA CYS A 168 6.84 12.56 14.30
C CYS A 168 6.44 11.45 13.32
N LEU A 169 6.63 11.73 12.04
CA LEU A 169 6.53 10.78 10.95
C LEU A 169 7.93 10.45 10.42
N TRP A 170 8.16 9.18 10.14
CA TRP A 170 9.36 8.68 9.48
C TRP A 170 9.01 8.09 8.12
N TRP A 171 9.86 8.36 7.12
CA TRP A 171 9.81 7.69 5.82
C TRP A 171 11.19 7.75 5.14
N CYS A 172 11.25 7.46 3.84
CA CYS A 172 12.49 7.53 3.08
C CYS A 172 12.40 8.41 1.83
N ASN A 173 13.55 8.93 1.40
CA ASN A 173 13.76 9.33 0.01
C ASN A 173 14.73 8.35 -0.64
N ILE A 174 14.30 7.78 -1.76
CA ILE A 174 15.13 6.93 -2.62
C ILE A 174 15.19 7.57 -4.00
N HIS A 175 16.21 7.25 -4.79
CA HIS A 175 16.23 7.63 -6.19
C HIS A 175 16.91 6.57 -7.03
N LEU A 176 16.10 5.63 -7.51
CA LEU A 176 16.58 4.52 -8.31
C LEU A 176 16.92 4.98 -9.72
N ARG A 177 18.17 4.75 -10.14
CA ARG A 177 18.67 5.01 -11.50
C ARG A 177 19.19 3.73 -12.13
N PRO A 178 19.16 3.60 -13.46
CA PRO A 178 19.86 2.52 -14.15
C PRO A 178 21.32 2.42 -13.69
N ARG A 179 21.79 1.20 -13.42
CA ARG A 179 23.20 0.96 -13.12
C ARG A 179 24.02 1.12 -14.41
N GLY A 180 24.62 2.31 -14.60
CA GLY A 180 25.26 2.67 -15.87
C GLY A 180 24.23 2.69 -17.01
N ASN A 181 24.47 1.92 -18.07
CA ASN A 181 23.55 1.77 -19.20
C ASN A 181 22.66 0.52 -19.09
N SER A 182 22.55 -0.08 -17.89
CA SER A 182 21.76 -1.30 -17.70
C SER A 182 20.28 -1.06 -18.04
N THR A 183 19.67 -2.04 -18.70
CA THR A 183 18.22 -2.06 -18.96
C THR A 183 17.46 -3.00 -18.02
N ALA A 184 18.17 -3.67 -17.11
CA ALA A 184 17.59 -4.66 -16.19
C ALA A 184 17.83 -4.34 -14.71
N ASP A 185 18.82 -3.49 -14.41
CA ASP A 185 19.26 -3.25 -13.04
C ASP A 185 19.26 -1.75 -12.74
N VAL A 186 18.76 -1.43 -11.55
CA VAL A 186 18.78 -0.07 -10.98
C VAL A 186 19.47 -0.08 -9.63
N GLU A 187 19.83 1.12 -9.17
CA GLU A 187 20.24 1.34 -7.79
C GLU A 187 20.00 2.79 -7.36
N GLY A 188 19.87 3.01 -6.07
CA GLY A 188 19.78 4.33 -5.47
C GLY A 188 20.23 4.33 -4.01
N PRO A 189 20.72 5.47 -3.50
CA PRO A 189 20.99 5.60 -2.08
C PRO A 189 19.69 5.74 -1.29
N LEU A 190 19.74 5.30 -0.03
CA LEU A 190 18.67 5.53 0.94
C LEU A 190 18.93 6.82 1.72
N TRP A 191 17.88 7.61 1.90
CA TRP A 191 17.83 8.71 2.86
C TRP A 191 16.68 8.48 3.84
N VAL A 192 16.96 8.62 5.14
CA VAL A 192 15.91 8.70 6.17
C VAL A 192 15.31 10.09 6.12
N VAL A 193 14.00 10.20 6.22
CA VAL A 193 13.27 11.47 6.28
C VAL A 193 12.41 11.49 7.55
N ARG A 194 12.43 12.62 8.26
CA ARG A 194 11.62 12.89 9.44
C ARG A 194 10.81 14.17 9.25
N TRP A 195 9.60 14.17 9.80
CA TRP A 195 8.77 15.36 9.91
C TRP A 195 7.99 15.37 11.22
N ASP A 196 8.04 16.48 11.96
CA ASP A 196 7.37 16.60 13.26
C ASP A 196 5.91 17.07 13.17
N GLY A 197 5.36 17.21 11.96
CA GLY A 197 4.04 17.79 11.73
C GLY A 197 4.02 19.29 11.48
N SER A 198 5.18 19.92 11.51
CA SER A 198 5.39 21.35 11.27
C SER A 198 6.72 21.59 10.55
N GLY A 199 6.97 22.82 10.10
CA GLY A 199 8.28 23.21 9.58
C GLY A 199 8.77 22.45 8.34
N ALA A 200 10.10 22.37 8.21
CA ALA A 200 10.80 21.73 7.09
C ALA A 200 11.13 20.27 7.39
N LEU A 201 11.31 19.47 6.35
CA LEU A 201 11.77 18.10 6.48
C LEU A 201 13.22 18.02 6.97
N GLU A 202 13.50 17.03 7.82
CA GLU A 202 14.86 16.64 8.19
C GLU A 202 15.23 15.36 7.46
N SER A 203 16.47 15.26 6.96
CA SER A 203 16.92 14.05 6.26
C SER A 203 18.37 13.65 6.58
N TRP A 204 18.67 12.36 6.48
CA TRP A 204 20.00 11.80 6.74
C TRP A 204 20.35 10.76 5.67
N HIS A 205 21.58 10.81 5.15
CA HIS A 205 22.07 9.87 4.15
C HIS A 205 22.51 8.55 4.79
N VAL A 206 22.13 7.42 4.20
CA VAL A 206 22.48 6.09 4.70
C VAL A 206 23.40 5.37 3.71
N PRO A 207 24.70 5.68 3.66
CA PRO A 207 25.61 5.15 2.64
C PRO A 207 25.77 3.62 2.67
N GLY A 208 25.50 2.98 3.82
CA GLY A 208 25.53 1.52 3.95
C GLY A 208 24.31 0.80 3.37
N ALA A 209 23.27 1.54 2.94
CA ALA A 209 22.06 0.98 2.37
C ALA A 209 21.95 1.36 0.88
N ARG A 210 22.22 0.37 0.00
CA ARG A 210 22.14 0.54 -1.46
C ARG A 210 20.93 -0.21 -1.99
N ILE A 211 19.88 0.54 -2.28
CA ILE A 211 18.59 0.01 -2.71
C ILE A 211 18.65 -0.38 -4.19
N VAL A 212 18.18 -1.57 -4.54
CA VAL A 212 18.17 -2.12 -5.92
C VAL A 212 16.78 -2.55 -6.39
N GLN A 213 15.81 -2.72 -5.49
CA GLN A 213 14.41 -2.96 -5.85
C GLN A 213 13.50 -1.77 -5.51
N GLY A 214 13.64 -1.23 -4.30
CA GLY A 214 12.81 -0.15 -3.79
C GLY A 214 12.37 -0.42 -2.36
N THR A 215 11.87 0.63 -1.71
CA THR A 215 11.31 0.58 -0.35
C THR A 215 9.86 1.04 -0.44
N HIS A 216 8.94 0.20 0.03
CA HIS A 216 7.50 0.46 -0.02
C HIS A 216 6.93 0.75 1.36
N GLU A 217 7.50 0.21 2.42
CA GLU A 217 7.08 0.43 3.80
C GLU A 217 8.27 0.77 4.70
N VAL A 218 7.96 1.52 5.76
CA VAL A 218 8.89 1.90 6.82
C VAL A 218 8.22 1.55 8.13
N THR A 219 8.99 0.98 9.06
CA THR A 219 8.48 0.67 10.39
C THR A 219 9.43 1.20 11.46
N VAL A 220 8.94 1.32 12.69
CA VAL A 220 9.72 1.83 13.82
C VAL A 220 9.58 0.93 15.03
N THR A 221 10.67 0.89 15.78
CA THR A 221 10.69 0.44 17.17
C THR A 221 11.00 1.63 18.06
N ARG A 222 11.11 1.43 19.37
CA ARG A 222 11.56 2.49 20.29
C ARG A 222 12.90 3.10 19.87
N ASP A 223 13.87 2.28 19.44
CA ASP A 223 15.24 2.75 19.18
C ASP A 223 15.65 2.78 17.71
N TYR A 224 14.87 2.22 16.79
CA TYR A 224 15.26 2.08 15.37
C TYR A 224 14.16 2.52 14.40
N VAL A 225 14.59 3.12 13.29
CA VAL A 225 13.80 3.26 12.06
C VAL A 225 14.26 2.17 11.08
N ILE A 226 13.32 1.43 10.53
CA ILE A 226 13.57 0.19 9.78
C ILE A 226 13.01 0.34 8.36
N PHE A 227 13.85 -0.02 7.38
CA PHE A 227 13.51 0.03 5.96
C PHE A 227 13.72 -1.35 5.35
N THR A 228 12.76 -1.82 4.55
CA THR A 228 12.89 -3.08 3.82
C THR A 228 13.04 -2.84 2.32
N GLU A 229 13.79 -3.72 1.66
CA GLU A 229 13.71 -3.87 0.21
C GLU A 229 12.68 -4.91 -0.16
N ILE A 230 11.68 -4.45 -0.89
CA ILE A 230 10.50 -5.23 -1.23
C ILE A 230 10.57 -5.79 -2.66
N GLY A 231 9.70 -6.74 -2.95
CA GLY A 231 9.51 -7.42 -4.23
C GLY A 231 9.01 -6.53 -5.38
N PHE A 232 9.47 -5.29 -5.55
CA PHE A 232 9.08 -4.40 -6.67
C PHE A 232 10.21 -4.13 -7.66
N ARG A 233 11.01 -5.15 -8.00
CA ARG A 233 12.18 -4.96 -8.88
C ARG A 233 11.81 -4.26 -10.20
N PRO A 234 12.27 -3.02 -10.42
CA PRO A 234 12.00 -2.30 -11.65
C PRO A 234 13.04 -2.68 -12.71
N GLU A 235 12.61 -2.75 -13.96
CA GLU A 235 13.51 -2.92 -15.11
C GLU A 235 13.40 -1.66 -16.00
N PRO A 236 14.48 -0.89 -16.19
CA PRO A 236 14.45 0.28 -17.09
C PRO A 236 14.01 -0.07 -18.51
N GLY A 237 14.33 -1.28 -18.97
CA GLY A 237 13.89 -1.82 -20.24
C GLY A 237 12.38 -1.98 -20.33
N SER A 238 11.69 -2.28 -19.22
CA SER A 238 10.22 -2.38 -19.20
C SER A 238 9.52 -1.04 -19.40
N VAL A 239 10.12 0.04 -18.94
CA VAL A 239 9.67 1.40 -19.28
C VAL A 239 9.82 1.67 -20.79
N ALA A 240 10.81 1.05 -21.44
CA ALA A 240 11.02 1.12 -22.88
C ALA A 240 10.23 0.04 -23.68
N GLY A 241 9.20 -0.55 -23.08
CA GLY A 241 8.34 -1.55 -23.72
C GLY A 241 8.94 -2.95 -23.83
N ARG A 242 10.04 -3.24 -23.12
CA ARG A 242 10.60 -4.60 -23.05
C ARG A 242 9.89 -5.42 -21.97
N ASN A 243 9.68 -6.68 -22.26
CA ASN A 243 9.15 -7.63 -21.30
C ASN A 243 10.06 -7.76 -20.07
N ARG A 244 9.47 -7.83 -18.86
CA ARG A 244 10.13 -8.23 -17.62
C ARG A 244 10.98 -9.48 -17.84
N THR A 245 12.24 -9.50 -17.41
CA THR A 245 13.17 -10.59 -17.77
C THR A 245 13.60 -11.46 -16.59
N ARG A 246 13.40 -11.00 -15.36
CA ARG A 246 13.87 -11.69 -14.15
C ARG A 246 12.82 -11.64 -13.04
N PRO A 247 12.78 -12.63 -12.13
CA PRO A 247 11.99 -12.53 -10.92
C PRO A 247 12.52 -11.42 -9.98
N HIS A 248 11.79 -11.18 -8.89
CA HIS A 248 12.31 -10.43 -7.73
C HIS A 248 13.52 -11.16 -7.12
N GLN A 249 14.28 -10.49 -6.26
CA GLN A 249 15.30 -11.21 -5.49
C GLN A 249 14.59 -12.15 -4.51
N PRO A 250 15.13 -13.36 -4.29
CA PRO A 250 14.49 -14.38 -3.45
C PRO A 250 14.71 -14.12 -1.95
N PHE A 251 14.91 -12.87 -1.55
CA PHE A 251 15.21 -12.46 -0.19
C PHE A 251 14.73 -11.03 0.04
N THR A 252 14.56 -10.67 1.30
CA THR A 252 14.28 -9.30 1.75
C THR A 252 15.49 -8.77 2.49
N ASP A 253 16.04 -7.66 2.01
CA ASP A 253 17.05 -6.90 2.74
C ASP A 253 16.37 -5.94 3.72
N ILE A 254 16.89 -5.86 4.94
CA ILE A 254 16.35 -5.07 6.04
C ILE A 254 17.46 -4.16 6.57
N TYR A 255 17.22 -2.85 6.57
CA TYR A 255 18.15 -1.83 7.02
C TYR A 255 17.65 -1.20 8.33
N LEU A 256 18.51 -1.23 9.35
CA LEU A 256 18.20 -0.82 10.71
C LEU A 256 19.01 0.44 11.04
N VAL A 257 18.35 1.59 11.11
CA VAL A 257 18.99 2.87 11.45
C VAL A 257 18.61 3.24 12.87
N ALA A 258 19.60 3.38 13.75
CA ALA A 258 19.34 3.73 15.15
C ALA A 258 18.93 5.20 15.27
N LYS A 259 17.83 5.49 15.97
CA LYS A 259 17.34 6.87 16.17
C LYS A 259 18.34 7.77 16.87
N ARG A 260 19.17 7.21 17.76
CA ARG A 260 20.27 7.93 18.42
C ARG A 260 21.28 8.56 17.45
N ASP A 261 21.36 8.08 16.21
CA ASP A 261 22.22 8.64 15.17
C ASP A 261 21.51 9.72 14.33
N LEU A 262 20.18 9.80 14.39
CA LEU A 262 19.31 10.75 13.66
C LEU A 262 19.14 12.06 14.42
N THR A 263 20.25 12.68 14.80
CA THR A 263 20.25 13.95 15.55
C THR A 263 20.19 15.16 14.63
N THR A 264 19.65 16.28 15.12
CA THR A 264 19.62 17.59 14.41
C THR A 264 21.00 18.03 13.90
N ARG A 265 22.06 17.80 14.69
CA ARG A 265 23.47 18.10 14.29
C ARG A 265 23.93 17.32 13.06
N ARG A 266 23.29 16.19 12.76
CA ARG A 266 23.65 15.31 11.64
C ARG A 266 22.70 15.44 10.44
N VAL A 267 21.71 16.34 10.47
CA VAL A 267 20.82 16.58 9.33
C VAL A 267 21.65 16.91 8.08
N GLY A 268 21.30 16.29 6.97
CA GLY A 268 22.03 16.29 5.69
C GLY A 268 23.29 15.42 5.66
N GLY A 269 23.72 14.89 6.81
CA GLY A 269 24.93 14.09 6.98
C GLY A 269 24.70 12.58 6.86
N ALA A 270 25.80 11.83 6.81
CA ALA A 270 25.79 10.38 6.77
C ALA A 270 25.57 9.75 8.16
N VAL A 271 24.76 8.69 8.22
CA VAL A 271 24.51 7.90 9.44
C VAL A 271 24.79 6.41 9.21
N PRO A 272 25.22 5.68 10.26
CA PRO A 272 25.46 4.24 10.16
C PRO A 272 24.14 3.46 10.04
N VAL A 273 24.25 2.21 9.57
CA VAL A 273 23.12 1.29 9.41
C VAL A 273 23.60 -0.13 9.67
N ALA A 274 22.78 -0.93 10.35
CA ALA A 274 22.95 -2.38 10.39
C ALA A 274 22.07 -3.02 9.32
N HIS A 275 22.51 -4.16 8.78
CA HIS A 275 21.87 -4.82 7.66
C HIS A 275 21.59 -6.28 8.00
N ALA A 276 20.33 -6.69 7.83
CA ALA A 276 19.89 -8.07 7.94
C ALA A 276 19.33 -8.54 6.59
N ARG A 277 19.37 -9.85 6.35
CA ARG A 277 18.74 -10.47 5.20
C ARG A 277 17.94 -11.68 5.65
N VAL A 278 16.70 -11.77 5.20
CA VAL A 278 15.81 -12.91 5.44
C VAL A 278 15.40 -13.56 4.12
N PRO A 279 15.07 -14.87 4.11
CA PRO A 279 14.54 -15.53 2.91
C PRO A 279 13.24 -14.90 2.42
N TYR A 280 12.90 -15.18 1.16
CA TYR A 280 11.69 -14.72 0.46
C TYR A 280 11.66 -13.23 0.17
N GLU A 281 11.03 -12.84 -0.93
CA GLU A 281 10.61 -11.47 -1.21
C GLU A 281 9.47 -11.03 -0.28
N SER A 282 9.31 -9.73 -0.07
CA SER A 282 8.26 -9.16 0.79
C SER A 282 7.51 -8.00 0.14
N PHE A 283 6.32 -7.69 0.63
CA PHE A 283 5.62 -6.43 0.32
C PHE A 283 5.36 -5.57 1.53
N HIS A 284 4.95 -6.18 2.65
CA HIS A 284 4.56 -5.44 3.85
C HIS A 284 5.18 -6.02 5.10
N GLU A 285 5.35 -5.16 6.10
CA GLU A 285 5.99 -5.50 7.36
C GLU A 285 5.53 -4.62 8.51
N PHE A 286 5.80 -5.07 9.72
CA PHE A 286 5.74 -4.23 10.91
C PHE A 286 6.64 -4.79 12.00
N ALA A 287 6.98 -3.96 12.99
CA ALA A 287 7.67 -4.39 14.19
C ALA A 287 6.78 -4.26 15.43
N ASP A 288 7.13 -5.01 16.47
CA ASP A 288 6.78 -4.65 17.84
C ASP A 288 7.54 -3.37 18.21
N TYR A 289 6.86 -2.36 18.72
CA TYR A 289 7.50 -1.10 19.11
C TYR A 289 8.45 -1.33 20.31
N ALA A 290 8.04 -2.21 21.24
CA ALA A 290 8.89 -2.65 22.32
C ALA A 290 10.01 -3.58 21.83
N GLN A 291 11.16 -3.48 22.50
CA GLN A 291 12.34 -4.27 22.19
C GLN A 291 12.86 -4.92 23.47
N ASP A 292 13.43 -6.11 23.33
CA ASP A 292 14.13 -6.80 24.41
C ASP A 292 15.63 -6.44 24.31
N GLY A 293 16.01 -5.35 24.97
CA GLY A 293 17.32 -4.74 24.77
C GLY A 293 17.44 -4.16 23.36
N ASP A 294 18.43 -4.61 22.58
CA ASP A 294 18.61 -4.19 21.18
C ASP A 294 17.91 -5.13 20.18
N ASP A 295 17.19 -6.16 20.65
CA ASP A 295 16.55 -7.13 19.76
C ASP A 295 15.20 -6.62 19.26
N ILE A 296 15.04 -6.67 17.95
CA ILE A 296 13.86 -6.23 17.21
C ILE A 296 13.04 -7.47 16.85
N THR A 297 11.76 -7.48 17.20
CA THR A 297 10.82 -8.47 16.65
C THR A 297 10.12 -7.85 15.44
N LEU A 298 10.42 -8.38 14.26
CA LEU A 298 9.88 -7.94 12.98
C LEU A 298 8.99 -9.03 12.38
N TYR A 299 7.85 -8.62 11.85
CA TYR A 299 6.92 -9.46 11.12
C TYR A 299 6.87 -9.02 9.66
N VAL A 300 6.89 -9.97 8.73
CA VAL A 300 6.95 -9.70 7.29
C VAL A 300 5.91 -10.56 6.58
N ALA A 301 5.00 -9.92 5.85
CA ALA A 301 4.14 -10.57 4.88
C ALA A 301 4.93 -10.76 3.57
N HIS A 302 5.43 -11.98 3.35
CA HIS A 302 6.21 -12.31 2.17
C HIS A 302 5.33 -12.47 0.95
N SER A 303 5.80 -12.12 -0.25
CA SER A 303 4.99 -12.08 -1.47
C SER A 303 5.49 -13.02 -2.57
N ASN A 304 5.82 -14.25 -2.18
CA ASN A 304 6.40 -15.28 -3.04
C ASN A 304 5.73 -15.39 -4.41
N GLY A 305 6.50 -15.17 -5.47
CA GLY A 305 6.03 -15.34 -6.84
C GLY A 305 4.92 -14.36 -7.23
N TRP A 306 4.71 -13.27 -6.50
CA TRP A 306 3.79 -12.22 -6.90
C TRP A 306 4.53 -11.04 -7.52
N ASP A 307 4.44 -10.88 -8.85
CA ASP A 307 5.01 -9.72 -9.53
C ASP A 307 3.91 -8.70 -9.87
N ILE A 308 3.63 -7.79 -8.93
CA ILE A 308 2.59 -6.77 -9.13
C ILE A 308 3.03 -5.65 -10.08
N ASN A 309 4.31 -5.60 -10.47
CA ASN A 309 4.81 -4.72 -11.52
C ASN A 309 4.62 -5.31 -12.93
N TYR A 310 4.15 -6.56 -13.02
CA TYR A 310 3.79 -7.17 -14.28
C TYR A 310 2.38 -6.72 -14.70
N ALA A 311 2.25 -6.32 -15.96
CA ALA A 311 0.98 -5.99 -16.59
C ALA A 311 0.63 -7.08 -17.63
N ILE A 312 -0.54 -7.69 -17.51
CA ILE A 312 -1.03 -8.67 -18.50
C ILE A 312 -1.12 -8.01 -19.89
N THR A 313 -0.59 -8.70 -20.90
CA THR A 313 -0.57 -8.25 -22.30
C THR A 313 -1.37 -9.20 -23.20
N ASP A 314 -1.67 -8.77 -24.42
CA ASP A 314 -2.37 -9.59 -25.42
C ASP A 314 -1.57 -10.82 -25.87
N THR A 315 -0.25 -10.81 -25.63
CA THR A 315 0.65 -11.94 -25.95
C THR A 315 0.74 -12.97 -24.83
N ASP A 316 0.25 -12.64 -23.64
CA ASP A 316 0.27 -13.56 -22.51
C ASP A 316 -0.78 -14.66 -22.66
N THR A 317 -0.50 -15.81 -22.05
CA THR A 317 -1.38 -16.98 -22.04
C THR A 317 -1.58 -17.49 -20.62
N VAL A 318 -2.75 -18.09 -20.39
CA VAL A 318 -3.10 -18.77 -19.14
C VAL A 318 -2.31 -20.07 -19.01
N TRP A 319 -1.67 -20.25 -17.86
CA TRP A 319 -0.89 -21.45 -17.53
C TRP A 319 -1.71 -22.73 -17.69
N GLY A 320 -1.08 -23.80 -18.19
CA GLY A 320 -1.70 -25.12 -18.38
C GLY A 320 -2.71 -25.23 -19.53
N SER A 321 -3.35 -24.12 -19.96
CA SER A 321 -4.31 -24.13 -21.07
C SER A 321 -3.75 -23.56 -22.38
N GLY A 322 -2.78 -22.65 -22.31
CA GLY A 322 -2.22 -21.95 -23.46
C GLY A 322 -3.18 -20.95 -24.12
N LYS A 323 -4.37 -20.71 -23.55
CA LYS A 323 -5.34 -19.75 -24.07
C LYS A 323 -4.90 -18.32 -23.78
N HIS A 324 -5.20 -17.40 -24.69
CA HIS A 324 -5.00 -15.96 -24.45
C HIS A 324 -5.99 -15.42 -23.42
N PHE A 325 -5.57 -14.39 -22.69
CA PHE A 325 -6.45 -13.67 -21.77
C PHE A 325 -7.51 -12.87 -22.52
N PRO A 326 -8.70 -12.67 -21.92
CA PRO A 326 -9.66 -11.67 -22.41
C PRO A 326 -9.02 -10.27 -22.46
N ALA A 327 -9.30 -9.52 -23.53
CA ALA A 327 -8.76 -8.16 -23.71
C ALA A 327 -9.09 -7.21 -22.54
N SER A 328 -10.16 -7.48 -21.79
CA SER A 328 -10.55 -6.72 -20.61
C SER A 328 -9.56 -6.84 -19.44
N LEU A 329 -8.69 -7.86 -19.41
CA LEU A 329 -7.66 -8.02 -18.37
C LEU A 329 -6.31 -7.39 -18.75
N ARG A 330 -6.20 -6.81 -19.95
CA ARG A 330 -4.99 -6.11 -20.39
C ARG A 330 -4.64 -5.00 -19.39
N GLY A 331 -3.38 -4.97 -18.94
CA GLY A 331 -2.89 -4.01 -17.96
C GLY A 331 -3.15 -4.37 -16.50
N PHE A 332 -3.84 -5.49 -16.22
CA PHE A 332 -4.08 -5.97 -14.85
C PHE A 332 -2.91 -6.82 -14.33
N LEU A 333 -2.83 -7.00 -13.01
CA LEU A 333 -1.79 -7.81 -12.37
C LEU A 333 -2.02 -9.33 -12.58
N PRO A 334 -0.96 -10.14 -12.61
CA PRO A 334 -1.09 -11.60 -12.56
C PRO A 334 -1.45 -12.10 -11.16
N THR A 335 -2.05 -13.29 -11.08
CA THR A 335 -2.17 -14.05 -9.83
C THR A 335 -0.77 -14.43 -9.29
N PRO A 336 -0.55 -14.42 -7.97
CA PRO A 336 0.67 -14.96 -7.35
C PRO A 336 0.91 -16.43 -7.74
N VAL A 337 2.13 -16.75 -8.18
CA VAL A 337 2.48 -18.09 -8.69
C VAL A 337 3.10 -19.02 -7.63
N ASP A 338 2.94 -18.68 -6.36
CA ASP A 338 3.30 -19.52 -5.22
C ASP A 338 2.54 -19.09 -3.94
N ALA A 339 2.54 -19.96 -2.94
CA ALA A 339 2.06 -19.62 -1.61
C ALA A 339 3.11 -18.78 -0.86
N SER A 340 2.64 -17.82 -0.06
CA SER A 340 3.51 -16.83 0.58
C SER A 340 3.35 -16.89 2.11
N PRO A 341 4.44 -17.02 2.88
CA PRO A 341 4.37 -17.10 4.34
C PRO A 341 4.25 -15.71 5.00
N VAL A 342 3.76 -15.68 6.24
CA VAL A 342 4.02 -14.58 7.17
C VAL A 342 5.18 -14.98 8.06
N GLY A 343 6.29 -14.23 8.02
CA GLY A 343 7.49 -14.47 8.81
C GLY A 343 7.52 -13.66 10.10
N ARG A 344 8.07 -14.24 11.16
CA ARG A 344 8.46 -13.55 12.41
C ARG A 344 9.95 -13.74 12.62
N TYR A 345 10.66 -12.63 12.79
CA TYR A 345 12.11 -12.59 12.92
C TYR A 345 12.50 -11.85 14.19
N VAL A 346 13.46 -12.39 14.94
CA VAL A 346 14.16 -11.66 16.00
C VAL A 346 15.52 -11.27 15.46
N ILE A 347 15.78 -9.97 15.35
CA ILE A 347 16.98 -9.41 14.72
C ILE A 347 17.73 -8.59 15.74
N ALA A 348 19.04 -8.84 15.88
CA ALA A 348 19.90 -8.02 16.73
C ALA A 348 20.10 -6.64 16.09
N GLY A 349 19.51 -5.59 16.67
CA GLY A 349 19.46 -4.25 16.08
C GLY A 349 20.82 -3.66 15.71
N ARG A 350 21.87 -3.96 16.49
CA ARG A 350 23.22 -3.43 16.25
C ARG A 350 24.00 -4.13 15.14
N THR A 351 23.73 -5.41 14.90
CA THR A 351 24.56 -6.24 14.00
C THR A 351 23.79 -6.70 12.77
N GLY A 352 22.46 -6.70 12.81
CA GLY A 352 21.61 -7.28 11.77
C GLY A 352 21.57 -8.82 11.82
N GLU A 353 22.13 -9.45 12.85
CA GLU A 353 22.09 -10.91 12.99
C GLU A 353 20.66 -11.38 13.27
N VAL A 354 20.15 -12.29 12.43
CA VAL A 354 18.85 -12.94 12.62
C VAL A 354 19.02 -14.06 13.65
N ARG A 355 18.46 -13.87 14.85
CA ARG A 355 18.59 -14.78 16.00
C ARG A 355 17.54 -15.87 16.05
N ALA A 356 16.33 -15.56 15.57
CA ALA A 356 15.23 -16.52 15.55
C ALA A 356 14.28 -16.22 14.39
N THR A 357 13.70 -17.29 13.84
CA THR A 357 12.75 -17.23 12.74
C THR A 357 11.58 -18.19 12.99
N ARG A 358 10.36 -17.75 12.70
CA ARG A 358 9.15 -18.58 12.64
C ARG A 358 8.30 -18.16 11.44
N TYR A 359 7.50 -19.09 10.93
CA TYR A 359 6.61 -18.84 9.79
C TYR A 359 5.21 -19.34 10.07
N PHE A 360 4.22 -18.57 9.63
CA PHE A 360 2.88 -19.07 9.33
C PHE A 360 2.77 -19.32 7.83
N LEU A 361 2.41 -20.53 7.42
CA LEU A 361 2.26 -20.93 6.02
C LEU A 361 1.31 -22.12 5.89
N GLU A 362 0.18 -21.95 5.21
CA GLU A 362 -0.78 -23.01 4.92
C GLU A 362 -1.19 -22.98 3.43
N PRO A 363 -0.33 -23.52 2.55
CA PRO A 363 -0.43 -23.34 1.11
C PRO A 363 -1.64 -24.04 0.47
N ARG A 364 -2.34 -24.92 1.22
CA ARG A 364 -3.55 -25.57 0.73
C ARG A 364 -4.80 -24.72 0.87
N ARG A 365 -4.80 -23.72 1.77
CA ARG A 365 -5.97 -22.88 2.08
C ARG A 365 -5.75 -21.41 1.79
N HIS A 366 -4.54 -20.91 2.03
CA HIS A 366 -4.22 -19.49 1.99
C HIS A 366 -3.14 -19.24 0.94
N TRP A 367 -3.47 -18.41 -0.05
CA TRP A 367 -2.62 -18.21 -1.23
C TRP A 367 -2.46 -16.72 -1.54
N GLY A 368 -1.20 -16.29 -1.70
CA GLY A 368 -0.85 -14.91 -2.00
C GLY A 368 -1.23 -13.91 -0.92
N THR A 369 -0.31 -13.56 -0.03
CA THR A 369 -0.55 -12.48 0.94
C THR A 369 -0.54 -11.14 0.21
N LEU A 370 -1.52 -10.28 0.48
CA LEU A 370 -1.53 -8.92 -0.09
C LEU A 370 -1.51 -7.83 0.97
N LEU A 371 -2.41 -7.88 1.94
CA LEU A 371 -2.66 -6.79 2.89
C LEU A 371 -3.00 -7.36 4.26
N TYR A 372 -2.76 -6.59 5.31
CA TYR A 372 -3.14 -6.99 6.66
C TYR A 372 -3.78 -5.81 7.41
N ALA A 373 -4.46 -6.14 8.51
CA ALA A 373 -4.87 -5.19 9.54
C ALA A 373 -4.28 -5.61 10.88
N ARG A 374 -4.05 -4.63 11.75
CA ARG A 374 -3.65 -4.84 13.14
C ARG A 374 -4.29 -3.79 14.03
N ASP A 375 -4.30 -4.05 15.33
CA ASP A 375 -4.66 -3.05 16.31
C ASP A 375 -3.55 -2.00 16.40
N LEU A 376 -3.93 -0.74 16.11
CA LEU A 376 -3.02 0.41 16.10
C LEU A 376 -3.05 1.19 17.43
N ARG A 377 -3.76 0.70 18.46
CA ARG A 377 -3.71 1.28 19.81
C ARG A 377 -2.36 0.98 20.46
N ARG A 378 -1.92 1.89 21.34
CA ARG A 378 -0.59 1.83 21.98
C ARG A 378 -0.22 0.44 22.55
N PRO A 379 -1.08 -0.26 23.32
CA PRO A 379 -0.72 -1.59 23.84
C PRO A 379 -0.36 -2.60 22.75
N ALA A 380 -1.13 -2.63 21.65
CA ALA A 380 -0.89 -3.53 20.53
C ALA A 380 0.26 -3.09 19.61
N LEU A 381 0.62 -1.80 19.63
CA LEU A 381 1.86 -1.32 18.99
C LEU A 381 3.09 -1.74 19.78
N GLU A 382 3.07 -1.69 21.11
CA GLU A 382 4.17 -2.13 21.97
C GLU A 382 4.52 -3.60 21.73
N ARG A 383 3.53 -4.49 21.84
CA ARG A 383 3.70 -5.92 21.57
C ARG A 383 2.34 -6.53 21.22
N GLY A 384 2.06 -6.63 19.93
CA GLY A 384 0.76 -7.07 19.43
C GLY A 384 0.62 -8.59 19.49
N ARG A 385 -0.58 -9.09 19.83
CA ARG A 385 -0.84 -10.55 19.86
C ARG A 385 -1.37 -11.10 18.55
N TYR A 386 -2.18 -10.33 17.81
CA TYR A 386 -2.89 -10.82 16.64
C TYR A 386 -2.66 -9.97 15.40
N LEU A 387 -2.66 -10.63 14.24
CA LEU A 387 -2.60 -10.03 12.91
C LEU A 387 -3.74 -10.59 12.05
N TRP A 388 -4.47 -9.72 11.35
CA TRP A 388 -5.48 -10.14 10.39
C TRP A 388 -4.93 -10.04 8.97
N GLN A 389 -4.41 -11.16 8.46
CA GLN A 389 -3.81 -11.25 7.14
C GLN A 389 -4.88 -11.58 6.09
N ALA A 390 -4.99 -10.75 5.06
CA ALA A 390 -5.78 -11.06 3.87
C ALA A 390 -4.93 -11.76 2.81
N TYR A 391 -5.53 -12.79 2.22
CA TYR A 391 -4.99 -13.58 1.12
C TYR A 391 -5.86 -13.40 -0.11
N TRP A 392 -5.22 -13.11 -1.23
CA TRP A 392 -5.90 -12.84 -2.50
C TRP A 392 -6.53 -14.09 -3.11
N GLY A 393 -5.95 -15.27 -2.85
CA GLY A 393 -6.31 -16.52 -3.49
C GLY A 393 -5.56 -16.74 -4.80
N ALA A 394 -5.96 -17.79 -5.52
CA ALA A 394 -5.39 -18.18 -6.80
C ALA A 394 -6.49 -18.50 -7.81
N PRO A 395 -7.06 -17.51 -8.51
CA PRO A 395 -7.89 -17.80 -9.67
C PRO A 395 -7.00 -18.40 -10.78
N PRO A 396 -7.27 -19.63 -11.25
CA PRO A 396 -6.39 -20.32 -12.19
C PRO A 396 -6.36 -19.63 -13.56
N ASP A 397 -7.49 -19.00 -13.93
CA ASP A 397 -7.65 -18.26 -15.19
C ASP A 397 -6.88 -16.93 -15.22
N SER A 398 -6.18 -16.54 -14.13
CA SER A 398 -5.28 -15.38 -14.07
C SER A 398 -3.81 -15.73 -13.77
N LEU A 399 -3.43 -17.01 -13.84
CA LEU A 399 -2.04 -17.47 -13.79
C LEU A 399 -1.35 -17.26 -15.15
N VAL A 400 -0.45 -16.28 -15.25
CA VAL A 400 0.27 -15.97 -16.49
C VAL A 400 1.44 -16.95 -16.69
N SER A 401 1.43 -17.69 -17.82
CA SER A 401 2.46 -18.70 -18.13
C SER A 401 3.88 -18.16 -18.04
N ARG A 402 4.11 -16.95 -18.55
CA ARG A 402 5.44 -16.31 -18.53
C ARG A 402 5.94 -16.02 -17.12
N VAL A 403 5.04 -15.66 -16.21
CA VAL A 403 5.37 -15.43 -14.79
C VAL A 403 5.66 -16.76 -14.10
N VAL A 404 4.85 -17.80 -14.36
CA VAL A 404 5.11 -19.16 -13.82
C VAL A 404 6.50 -19.65 -14.23
N GLU A 405 6.86 -19.51 -15.51
CA GLU A 405 8.19 -19.89 -16.01
C GLU A 405 9.30 -19.03 -15.42
N MET A 406 9.11 -17.72 -15.31
CA MET A 406 10.11 -16.80 -14.75
C MET A 406 10.45 -17.13 -13.29
N TYR A 407 9.48 -17.62 -12.52
CA TYR A 407 9.67 -18.05 -11.14
C TYR A 407 9.92 -19.56 -11.01
N ARG A 408 9.97 -20.35 -12.10
CA ARG A 408 10.05 -21.84 -12.08
C ARG A 408 11.03 -22.37 -11.03
N ASP A 409 12.25 -21.86 -11.06
CA ASP A 409 13.37 -22.29 -10.25
C ASP A 409 13.62 -21.38 -9.03
N HIS A 410 12.58 -20.70 -8.52
CA HIS A 410 12.69 -19.87 -7.33
C HIS A 410 13.18 -20.70 -6.14
N PRO A 411 14.27 -20.31 -5.45
CA PRO A 411 14.97 -21.18 -4.48
C PRO A 411 14.15 -21.46 -3.23
N HIS A 412 13.12 -20.66 -2.97
CA HIS A 412 12.21 -20.84 -1.84
C HIS A 412 10.80 -21.22 -2.26
N ARG A 413 10.64 -21.77 -3.48
CA ARG A 413 9.31 -22.20 -3.95
C ARG A 413 8.68 -23.21 -3.00
N VAL A 414 7.45 -22.92 -2.59
CA VAL A 414 6.66 -23.75 -1.67
C VAL A 414 5.90 -24.83 -2.45
N VAL A 415 5.25 -24.44 -3.55
CA VAL A 415 4.45 -25.34 -4.38
C VAL A 415 5.10 -25.53 -5.75
N PRO A 416 5.45 -26.77 -6.14
CA PRO A 416 5.95 -27.07 -7.48
C PRO A 416 5.00 -26.60 -8.59
N VAL A 417 5.53 -26.13 -9.72
CA VAL A 417 4.69 -25.54 -10.79
C VAL A 417 3.71 -26.53 -11.43
N ASP A 418 4.02 -27.82 -11.39
CA ASP A 418 3.15 -28.92 -11.85
C ASP A 418 2.05 -29.25 -10.83
N GLN A 419 2.09 -28.65 -9.64
CA GLN A 419 1.11 -28.79 -8.56
C GLN A 419 0.35 -27.49 -8.28
N LEU A 420 0.47 -26.47 -9.13
CA LEU A 420 -0.30 -25.24 -8.98
C LEU A 420 -1.82 -25.53 -8.96
N PRO A 421 -2.62 -24.79 -8.16
CA PRO A 421 -4.04 -25.10 -7.96
C PRO A 421 -4.84 -25.10 -9.27
N ALA A 422 -5.35 -26.27 -9.68
CA ALA A 422 -6.18 -26.39 -10.88
C ALA A 422 -7.62 -25.89 -10.66
N GLY A 423 -8.18 -26.09 -9.46
CA GLY A 423 -9.53 -25.66 -9.07
C GLY A 423 -9.62 -24.24 -8.51
N GLY A 424 -8.46 -23.56 -8.41
CA GLY A 424 -8.30 -22.28 -7.76
C GLY A 424 -8.36 -22.31 -6.24
N THR A 425 -7.83 -21.26 -5.63
CA THR A 425 -7.89 -21.01 -4.18
C THR A 425 -8.69 -19.74 -3.94
N ALA A 426 -9.68 -19.79 -3.05
CA ALA A 426 -10.48 -18.61 -2.72
C ALA A 426 -9.67 -17.55 -1.98
N SER A 427 -10.06 -16.27 -2.12
CA SER A 427 -9.60 -15.24 -1.20
C SER A 427 -10.01 -15.59 0.23
N SER A 428 -9.21 -15.19 1.21
CA SER A 428 -9.50 -15.46 2.62
C SER A 428 -8.91 -14.41 3.54
N VAL A 429 -9.36 -14.39 4.78
CA VAL A 429 -8.78 -13.61 5.87
C VAL A 429 -8.48 -14.52 7.06
N VAL A 430 -7.31 -14.33 7.67
CA VAL A 430 -6.79 -15.20 8.73
C VAL A 430 -6.36 -14.35 9.92
N CYS A 431 -6.83 -14.68 11.11
CA CYS A 431 -6.29 -14.18 12.36
C CYS A 431 -5.11 -15.07 12.77
N ILE A 432 -3.92 -14.51 12.78
CA ILE A 432 -2.66 -15.19 13.16
C ILE A 432 -2.30 -14.76 14.57
N ASP A 433 -2.07 -15.73 15.47
CA ASP A 433 -1.45 -15.48 16.77
C ASP A 433 0.07 -15.29 16.55
N LEU A 434 0.57 -14.09 16.84
CA LEU A 434 1.93 -13.65 16.52
C LEU A 434 3.01 -14.23 17.44
N GLU A 435 2.63 -14.74 18.61
CA GLU A 435 3.56 -15.40 19.53
C GLU A 435 3.86 -16.82 19.05
N THR A 436 2.79 -17.57 18.75
CA THR A 436 2.87 -18.96 18.32
C THR A 436 3.12 -19.10 16.82
N MET A 437 2.79 -18.07 16.03
CA MET A 437 2.73 -18.07 14.56
C MET A 437 1.79 -19.14 14.01
N THR A 438 0.59 -19.25 14.61
CA THR A 438 -0.44 -20.22 14.23
C THR A 438 -1.78 -19.53 13.91
N GLU A 439 -2.63 -20.22 13.15
CA GLU A 439 -3.99 -19.75 12.85
C GLU A 439 -4.86 -19.82 14.11
N LYS A 440 -5.41 -18.68 14.53
CA LYS A 440 -6.43 -18.59 15.58
C LYS A 440 -7.82 -18.89 15.02
N CYS A 441 -8.17 -18.24 13.91
CA CYS A 441 -9.41 -18.46 13.16
C CYS A 441 -9.24 -17.88 11.74
N SER A 442 -10.09 -18.29 10.80
CA SER A 442 -10.06 -17.77 9.44
C SER A 442 -11.42 -17.88 8.74
N TRP A 443 -11.57 -17.13 7.65
CA TRP A 443 -12.73 -17.17 6.79
C TRP A 443 -12.31 -17.20 5.32
N SER A 444 -12.90 -18.12 4.55
CA SER A 444 -12.73 -18.18 3.09
C SER A 444 -13.97 -17.61 2.41
N PHE A 445 -13.77 -16.67 1.49
CA PHE A 445 -14.86 -16.05 0.75
C PHE A 445 -15.36 -16.97 -0.38
N PRO A 446 -16.57 -16.76 -0.91
CA PRO A 446 -17.05 -17.50 -2.07
C PRO A 446 -16.09 -17.40 -3.26
N THR A 447 -15.90 -18.50 -4.00
CA THR A 447 -15.07 -18.52 -5.22
C THR A 447 -15.52 -17.44 -6.21
N GLY A 448 -14.56 -16.77 -6.86
CA GLY A 448 -14.83 -15.70 -7.81
C GLY A 448 -14.97 -14.31 -7.18
N THR A 449 -14.96 -14.23 -5.85
CA THR A 449 -14.89 -12.96 -5.11
C THR A 449 -13.45 -12.58 -4.81
N ILE A 450 -13.23 -11.30 -4.48
CA ILE A 450 -11.93 -10.79 -4.03
C ILE A 450 -12.16 -10.04 -2.72
N GLY A 451 -11.58 -10.54 -1.64
CA GLY A 451 -11.48 -9.83 -0.36
C GLY A 451 -10.22 -8.95 -0.36
N GLU A 452 -10.39 -7.65 -0.16
CA GLU A 452 -9.29 -6.69 -0.14
C GLU A 452 -8.91 -6.28 1.29
N SER A 453 -8.27 -5.13 1.46
CA SER A 453 -7.72 -4.68 2.75
C SER A 453 -8.70 -4.83 3.89
N PRO A 454 -8.35 -5.60 4.93
CA PRO A 454 -9.14 -5.63 6.14
C PRO A 454 -8.99 -4.31 6.90
N VAL A 455 -9.96 -3.98 7.75
CA VAL A 455 -9.90 -2.85 8.69
C VAL A 455 -10.23 -3.38 10.07
N TYR A 456 -9.28 -3.28 10.99
CA TYR A 456 -9.53 -3.56 12.39
C TYR A 456 -10.17 -2.33 13.04
N VAL A 457 -11.29 -2.53 13.74
CA VAL A 457 -12.01 -1.51 14.48
C VAL A 457 -12.07 -1.92 15.94
N PRO A 458 -11.35 -1.24 16.85
CA PRO A 458 -11.38 -1.58 18.26
C PRO A 458 -12.76 -1.28 18.85
N VAL A 459 -13.15 -2.06 19.85
CA VAL A 459 -14.32 -1.70 20.66
C VAL A 459 -13.97 -0.49 21.55
N THR A 460 -14.88 0.48 21.66
CA THR A 460 -14.66 1.71 22.43
C THR A 460 -15.80 1.94 23.44
N GLY A 461 -15.53 1.69 24.73
CA GLY A 461 -16.45 2.01 25.83
C GLY A 461 -16.70 0.85 26.81
N ASP A 462 -17.02 1.18 28.06
CA ASP A 462 -17.50 0.21 29.05
C ASP A 462 -18.87 -0.33 28.63
N GLY A 463 -18.94 -1.62 28.29
CA GLY A 463 -20.19 -2.33 27.96
C GLY A 463 -20.40 -2.68 26.48
N ASP A 464 -19.59 -2.13 25.57
CA ASP A 464 -19.48 -2.68 24.21
C ASP A 464 -18.48 -3.85 24.28
N VAL A 465 -18.92 -5.05 23.89
CA VAL A 465 -18.07 -6.25 23.89
C VAL A 465 -18.24 -6.92 22.53
N ALA A 466 -17.15 -7.09 21.78
CA ALA A 466 -17.15 -8.04 20.67
C ALA A 466 -17.33 -9.44 21.29
N PRO A 467 -18.34 -10.23 20.88
CA PRO A 467 -18.67 -11.49 21.52
C PRO A 467 -17.57 -12.55 21.33
N GLY A 468 -16.58 -12.54 22.24
CA GLY A 468 -15.45 -13.47 22.20
C GLY A 468 -14.16 -12.99 22.88
N GLY A 469 -14.15 -11.77 23.45
CA GLY A 469 -12.92 -11.20 24.00
C GLY A 469 -12.26 -12.04 25.10
N GLU A 470 -10.94 -12.21 24.98
CA GLU A 470 -10.10 -12.89 25.99
C GLU A 470 -9.42 -11.84 26.89
N ASN A 471 -9.84 -11.76 28.17
CA ASN A 471 -9.19 -11.14 29.34
C ASN A 471 -8.29 -9.87 29.20
N GLY A 472 -8.64 -8.84 29.98
CA GLY A 472 -7.69 -8.09 30.83
C GLY A 472 -7.00 -6.85 30.23
N ASP A 473 -6.43 -6.93 29.03
CA ASP A 473 -5.79 -5.78 28.35
C ASP A 473 -6.56 -5.26 27.12
N GLY A 474 -7.56 -6.02 26.66
CA GLY A 474 -8.46 -5.68 25.56
C GLY A 474 -7.81 -5.66 24.19
N SER A 475 -6.60 -6.18 24.01
CA SER A 475 -5.89 -6.21 22.73
C SER A 475 -6.52 -7.22 21.75
N GLY A 476 -6.90 -6.74 20.57
CA GLY A 476 -7.56 -7.54 19.54
C GLY A 476 -9.07 -7.75 19.69
N ASP A 477 -9.66 -7.33 20.81
CA ASP A 477 -11.13 -7.27 20.98
C ASP A 477 -11.71 -6.17 20.09
N GLY A 478 -12.42 -6.57 19.04
CA GLY A 478 -12.82 -5.64 18.00
C GLY A 478 -13.63 -6.28 16.89
N TRP A 479 -13.88 -5.47 15.88
CA TRP A 479 -14.50 -5.90 14.64
C TRP A 479 -13.45 -5.90 13.54
N LEU A 480 -13.60 -6.82 12.60
CA LEU A 480 -12.86 -6.79 11.35
C LEU A 480 -13.82 -6.49 10.21
N LEU A 481 -13.54 -5.46 9.42
CA LEU A 481 -14.27 -5.17 8.20
C LEU A 481 -13.46 -5.64 7.01
N VAL A 482 -14.11 -6.27 6.05
CA VAL A 482 -13.52 -6.61 4.76
C VAL A 482 -14.39 -6.06 3.64
N PHE A 483 -13.76 -5.31 2.74
CA PHE A 483 -14.37 -4.89 1.49
C PHE A 483 -14.34 -6.07 0.52
N LEU A 484 -15.50 -6.66 0.25
CA LEU A 484 -15.63 -7.84 -0.60
C LEU A 484 -16.23 -7.46 -1.94
N LYS A 485 -15.61 -7.97 -3.00
CA LYS A 485 -16.06 -7.74 -4.37
C LYS A 485 -16.60 -9.01 -4.98
N HIS A 486 -17.79 -8.89 -5.54
CA HIS A 486 -18.43 -9.89 -6.39
C HIS A 486 -18.30 -9.45 -7.85
N ALA A 487 -18.77 -10.26 -8.79
CA ALA A 487 -18.81 -9.85 -10.20
C ALA A 487 -19.76 -8.67 -10.45
N ASP A 488 -20.79 -8.51 -9.61
CA ASP A 488 -21.92 -7.60 -9.84
C ASP A 488 -22.08 -6.49 -8.79
N ARG A 489 -21.37 -6.56 -7.66
CA ARG A 489 -21.44 -5.58 -6.57
C ARG A 489 -20.20 -5.56 -5.69
N THR A 490 -20.09 -4.52 -4.87
CA THR A 490 -19.23 -4.46 -3.68
C THR A 490 -20.10 -4.52 -2.43
N GLU A 491 -19.63 -5.23 -1.41
CA GLU A 491 -20.23 -5.25 -0.08
C GLU A 491 -19.14 -5.11 1.01
N ILE A 492 -19.56 -4.74 2.21
CA ILE A 492 -18.74 -4.83 3.43
C ILE A 492 -19.22 -6.04 4.21
N GLN A 493 -18.29 -6.87 4.62
CA GLN A 493 -18.54 -7.93 5.60
C GLN A 493 -17.87 -7.54 6.93
N VAL A 494 -18.65 -7.58 8.01
CA VAL A 494 -18.19 -7.31 9.38
C VAL A 494 -18.09 -8.64 10.11
N PHE A 495 -16.96 -8.88 10.77
CA PHE A 495 -16.69 -10.06 11.58
C PHE A 495 -16.38 -9.67 13.01
N ASP A 496 -16.64 -10.57 13.96
CA ASP A 496 -15.89 -10.56 15.21
C ASP A 496 -14.42 -10.87 14.88
N ALA A 497 -13.51 -9.99 15.30
CA ALA A 497 -12.12 -10.09 14.92
C ALA A 497 -11.45 -11.38 15.42
N LEU A 498 -11.92 -11.98 16.52
CA LEU A 498 -11.33 -13.20 17.09
C LEU A 498 -12.11 -14.48 16.77
N ALA A 499 -13.22 -14.38 16.03
CA ALA A 499 -14.06 -15.52 15.66
C ALA A 499 -14.48 -15.47 14.17
N LEU A 500 -13.50 -15.31 13.27
CA LEU A 500 -13.73 -15.23 11.82
C LEU A 500 -14.47 -16.46 11.26
N ASP A 501 -14.24 -17.63 11.85
CA ASP A 501 -14.83 -18.92 11.47
C ASP A 501 -16.33 -19.02 11.78
N ALA A 502 -16.86 -18.15 12.65
CA ALA A 502 -18.31 -17.99 12.86
C ALA A 502 -19.01 -17.30 11.67
N GLY A 503 -18.24 -16.72 10.74
CA GLY A 503 -18.74 -15.96 9.60
C GLY A 503 -19.07 -14.50 9.93
N PRO A 504 -19.51 -13.73 8.93
CA PRO A 504 -19.79 -12.32 9.12
C PRO A 504 -21.02 -12.11 10.02
N VAL A 505 -20.88 -11.26 11.03
CA VAL A 505 -21.99 -10.82 11.89
C VAL A 505 -22.94 -9.87 11.15
N ALA A 506 -22.44 -9.19 10.12
CA ALA A 506 -23.23 -8.33 9.24
C ALA A 506 -22.62 -8.28 7.84
N VAL A 507 -23.49 -8.21 6.83
CA VAL A 507 -23.13 -7.92 5.44
C VAL A 507 -23.94 -6.72 4.98
N ALA A 508 -23.30 -5.72 4.38
CA ALA A 508 -23.97 -4.50 3.94
C ALA A 508 -23.51 -4.07 2.54
N THR A 509 -24.44 -3.56 1.72
CA THR A 509 -24.18 -3.07 0.36
C THR A 509 -25.18 -1.98 -0.02
N ALA A 510 -25.04 -1.38 -1.20
CA ALA A 510 -26.00 -0.46 -1.78
C ALA A 510 -26.23 -0.78 -3.27
N PRO A 511 -27.43 -0.47 -3.83
CA PRO A 511 -27.72 -0.70 -5.24
C PRO A 511 -26.68 -0.06 -6.17
N GLY A 512 -26.08 -0.85 -7.07
CA GLY A 512 -25.10 -0.37 -8.04
C GLY A 512 -23.74 0.02 -7.47
N LEU A 513 -23.48 -0.28 -6.19
CA LEU A 513 -22.18 -0.03 -5.56
C LEU A 513 -21.13 -0.96 -6.15
N LYS A 514 -20.14 -0.36 -6.80
CA LYS A 514 -19.02 -1.03 -7.46
C LYS A 514 -17.79 -0.13 -7.42
N ILE A 515 -16.69 -0.62 -6.86
CA ILE A 515 -15.45 0.16 -6.70
C ILE A 515 -14.25 -0.56 -7.35
N PRO A 516 -13.27 0.21 -7.87
CA PRO A 516 -12.05 -0.36 -8.44
C PRO A 516 -11.21 -1.05 -7.37
N VAL A 517 -10.15 -1.79 -7.75
CA VAL A 517 -9.18 -2.40 -6.83
C VAL A 517 -8.86 -1.46 -5.68
N LEU A 518 -8.99 -1.94 -4.45
CA LEU A 518 -8.56 -1.22 -3.26
C LEU A 518 -7.21 -1.76 -2.81
N PHE A 519 -6.32 -0.85 -2.41
CA PHE A 519 -5.10 -1.19 -1.72
C PHE A 519 -5.31 -0.98 -0.23
N HIS A 520 -4.61 -0.06 0.40
CA HIS A 520 -4.56 -0.02 1.84
C HIS A 520 -5.74 0.70 2.44
N SER A 521 -5.97 0.36 3.71
CA SER A 521 -7.03 0.89 4.52
C SER A 521 -6.49 1.53 5.79
N GLY A 522 -7.32 2.39 6.39
CA GLY A 522 -7.03 3.05 7.65
C GLY A 522 -8.29 3.20 8.48
N TYR A 523 -8.12 3.36 9.79
CA TYR A 523 -9.21 3.58 10.73
C TYR A 523 -8.96 4.85 11.54
N ALA A 524 -10.01 5.65 11.70
CA ALA A 524 -10.03 6.77 12.63
C ALA A 524 -11.25 6.67 13.52
N ALA A 525 -11.05 6.73 14.84
CA ALA A 525 -12.14 6.73 15.82
C ALA A 525 -13.03 7.98 15.68
N SER A 526 -12.44 9.10 15.27
CA SER A 526 -13.11 10.36 14.99
C SER A 526 -12.37 11.12 13.89
N ILE A 527 -13.10 11.95 13.16
CA ILE A 527 -12.53 12.87 12.16
C ILE A 527 -13.03 14.29 12.37
N ARG A 528 -12.23 15.26 11.99
CA ARG A 528 -12.61 16.68 11.99
C ARG A 528 -11.81 17.46 10.95
N SER A 529 -12.41 18.51 10.41
CA SER A 529 -11.67 19.48 9.60
C SER A 529 -10.86 20.37 10.52
N VAL A 530 -9.53 20.31 10.39
CA VAL A 530 -8.58 21.11 11.19
C VAL A 530 -7.73 21.94 10.25
N ASP A 531 -7.59 23.23 10.55
CA ASP A 531 -6.48 24.03 10.02
C ASP A 531 -5.28 23.85 10.96
N THR A 532 -4.22 23.29 10.42
CA THR A 532 -3.02 22.96 11.17
C THR A 532 -1.94 24.04 11.08
N GLY A 533 -2.19 25.10 10.31
CA GLY A 533 -1.22 26.15 10.01
C GLY A 533 -0.05 25.73 9.11
N TYR A 534 0.06 24.44 8.75
CA TYR A 534 1.07 23.93 7.84
C TYR A 534 0.55 23.98 6.40
N ARG A 535 1.23 24.72 5.53
CA ARG A 535 0.92 24.77 4.09
C ARG A 535 2.18 24.99 3.26
N ARG A 536 2.34 24.15 2.23
CA ARG A 536 3.22 24.35 1.08
C ARG A 536 2.40 24.79 -0.12
N PHE A 537 2.81 25.90 -0.72
CA PHE A 537 2.19 26.42 -1.93
C PHE A 537 2.76 25.69 -3.14
N PHE A 538 1.87 25.16 -3.97
CA PHE A 538 2.27 24.38 -5.12
C PHE A 538 3.04 25.21 -6.17
N ALA A 539 2.79 26.52 -6.22
CA ALA A 539 3.54 27.46 -7.05
C ALA A 539 5.04 27.45 -6.77
N ASP A 540 5.44 27.30 -5.50
CA ASP A 540 6.84 27.28 -5.08
C ASP A 540 7.53 26.00 -5.60
N ASP A 541 6.82 24.87 -5.58
CA ASP A 541 7.33 23.57 -6.06
C ASP A 541 7.54 23.52 -7.58
N LEU A 542 6.68 24.19 -8.36
CA LEU A 542 6.80 24.24 -9.82
C LEU A 542 8.00 25.09 -10.29
N GLY A 543 8.42 26.04 -9.47
CA GLY A 543 9.41 27.06 -9.83
C GLY A 543 9.01 27.84 -11.10
N THR A 544 10.00 28.15 -11.95
CA THR A 544 9.79 28.97 -13.16
C THR A 544 9.92 28.19 -14.47
N ALA A 545 10.33 26.92 -14.43
CA ALA A 545 10.61 26.12 -15.62
C ALA A 545 9.40 25.94 -16.53
N TRP A 546 8.19 25.86 -15.98
CA TRP A 546 6.96 25.76 -16.77
C TRP A 546 6.72 26.97 -17.69
N ARG A 547 7.32 28.13 -17.39
CA ARG A 547 7.17 29.36 -18.19
C ARG A 547 7.83 29.26 -19.57
N SER A 548 8.73 28.30 -19.79
CA SER A 548 9.29 28.03 -21.12
C SER A 548 8.45 27.07 -21.96
N LEU A 549 7.39 26.48 -21.40
CA LEU A 549 6.50 25.56 -22.12
C LEU A 549 5.58 26.31 -23.09
N GLY A 550 4.91 25.59 -24.00
CA GLY A 550 4.01 26.18 -24.99
C GLY A 550 2.88 27.02 -24.38
N PRO A 551 2.33 28.01 -25.12
CA PRO A 551 1.34 28.96 -24.60
C PRO A 551 0.08 28.30 -24.03
N THR A 552 -0.38 27.19 -24.62
CA THR A 552 -1.52 26.41 -24.12
C THR A 552 -1.22 25.81 -22.75
N VAL A 553 -0.07 25.17 -22.58
CA VAL A 553 0.36 24.57 -21.32
C VAL A 553 0.50 25.63 -20.23
N ARG A 554 1.14 26.77 -20.54
CA ARG A 554 1.29 27.88 -19.60
C ARG A 554 -0.04 28.42 -19.10
N ARG A 555 -1.03 28.54 -19.98
CA ARG A 555 -2.37 28.99 -19.60
C ARG A 555 -3.02 28.02 -18.62
N VAL A 556 -2.98 26.72 -18.92
CA VAL A 556 -3.50 25.68 -18.02
C VAL A 556 -2.84 25.75 -16.65
N VAL A 557 -1.51 25.87 -16.60
CA VAL A 557 -0.78 25.98 -15.33
C VAL A 557 -1.20 27.23 -14.55
N ALA A 558 -1.26 28.40 -15.21
CA ALA A 558 -1.68 29.64 -14.58
C ALA A 558 -3.12 29.53 -14.02
N ASP A 559 -4.05 29.00 -14.81
CA ASP A 559 -5.46 28.84 -14.40
C ASP A 559 -5.60 27.91 -13.17
N VAL A 560 -4.78 26.85 -13.08
CA VAL A 560 -4.79 25.94 -11.92
C VAL A 560 -4.18 26.60 -10.69
N LEU A 561 -3.07 27.34 -10.83
CA LEU A 561 -2.45 28.07 -9.74
C LEU A 561 -3.38 29.17 -9.20
N ASP A 562 -4.04 29.92 -10.07
CA ASP A 562 -5.00 30.96 -9.66
C ASP A 562 -6.18 30.37 -8.86
N ARG A 563 -6.58 29.13 -9.18
CA ARG A 563 -7.70 28.44 -8.50
C ARG A 563 -7.30 27.82 -7.16
N LEU A 564 -6.13 27.21 -7.07
CA LEU A 564 -5.70 26.44 -5.90
C LEU A 564 -4.86 27.25 -4.91
N GLY A 565 -4.45 28.46 -5.29
CA GLY A 565 -3.43 29.25 -4.59
C GLY A 565 -2.13 28.47 -4.59
#